data_AF-A0A5F2B3I7-F1
#
_entry.id   AF-A0A5F2B3I7-F1
#
_cell.length_a   1.000
_cell.length_b   1.000
_cell.length_c   1.000
_cell.angle_alpha   90.00
_cell.angle_beta   90.00
_cell.angle_gamma   90.00
#
_symmetry.space_group_name_H-M   'P 1'
#
loop_
_entity.id
_entity.type
_entity.pdbx_description
1 polymer ?
#
loop_
_entity_poly.entity_id
_entity_poly.type
_entity_poly.pdbx_seq_one_letter_code
_entity_poly.pdbx_strand_id
1 'polypeptide(L)'
;MNIEIGKGLNGLYFGMSKEEVKSKLGEPDEIYDYDYEGSISTGFEYFAAESEYEFDKDEGDKLYSITISNPSILLFGKPIIGESIESIRELLSKNGIDDFEEDDEEHDHEDHDHDDEDHVHGITAFSDKLNAIFQFEENELIFFGFSPLFKDDAIDWPKY
;
A
#
# COMPACT_ATOMS: atom_id res chain seq x y z
N MET A 1 -10.33 5.57 -8.03
CA MET A 1 -8.97 5.41 -8.60
C MET A 1 -8.72 3.92 -8.80
N ASN A 2 -8.31 3.47 -10.00
CA ASN A 2 -8.16 2.02 -10.24
C ASN A 2 -6.78 1.52 -9.86
N ILE A 3 -6.74 0.43 -9.09
CA ILE A 3 -5.51 -0.33 -8.82
C ILE A 3 -5.27 -1.27 -9.99
N GLU A 4 -4.05 -1.21 -10.55
CA GLU A 4 -3.53 -2.18 -11.50
C GLU A 4 -2.40 -2.97 -10.83
N ILE A 5 -2.68 -4.22 -10.43
CA ILE A 5 -1.74 -5.07 -9.69
C ILE A 5 -0.40 -5.20 -10.44
N GLY A 6 0.70 -5.01 -9.70
CA GLY A 6 2.06 -5.00 -10.23
C GLY A 6 2.40 -3.81 -11.14
N LYS A 7 1.45 -2.90 -11.37
CA LYS A 7 1.64 -1.74 -12.25
C LYS A 7 1.56 -0.41 -11.52
N GLY A 8 0.56 -0.18 -10.67
CA GLY A 8 0.41 1.06 -9.92
C GLY A 8 -1.05 1.51 -9.77
N LEU A 9 -1.25 2.82 -9.63
CA LEU A 9 -2.53 3.44 -9.29
C LEU A 9 -2.94 4.50 -10.33
N ASN A 10 -4.07 4.30 -10.99
CA ASN A 10 -4.73 5.33 -11.80
C ASN A 10 -3.82 6.04 -12.83
N GLY A 11 -2.93 5.29 -13.48
CA GLY A 11 -1.99 5.81 -14.49
C GLY A 11 -0.70 6.41 -13.92
N LEU A 12 -0.48 6.31 -12.60
CA LEU A 12 0.85 6.30 -11.99
C LEU A 12 1.35 4.86 -12.01
N TYR A 13 2.59 4.70 -12.45
CA TYR A 13 3.18 3.37 -12.60
C TYR A 13 4.43 3.25 -11.74
N PHE A 14 4.61 2.09 -11.15
CA PHE A 14 5.86 1.75 -10.49
C PHE A 14 7.03 1.89 -11.47
N GLY A 15 8.16 2.35 -10.96
CA GLY A 15 9.32 2.67 -11.79
C GLY A 15 9.34 4.11 -12.29
N MET A 16 8.27 4.90 -12.10
CA MET A 16 8.27 6.33 -12.40
C MET A 16 9.25 7.08 -11.49
N SER A 17 9.92 8.08 -12.06
CA SER A 17 10.71 9.05 -11.30
C SER A 17 9.82 10.00 -10.49
N LYS A 18 10.41 10.64 -9.47
CA LYS A 18 9.76 11.72 -8.71
C LYS A 18 9.21 12.82 -9.60
N GLU A 19 9.94 13.21 -10.66
CA GLU A 19 9.51 14.24 -11.60
C GLU A 19 8.28 13.81 -12.41
N GLU A 20 8.21 12.55 -12.84
CA GLU A 20 7.05 12.02 -13.56
C GLU A 20 5.81 11.95 -12.66
N VAL A 21 5.96 11.52 -11.41
CA VAL A 21 4.88 11.51 -10.42
C VAL A 21 4.38 12.94 -10.17
N LYS A 22 5.28 13.89 -9.91
CA LYS A 22 4.91 15.31 -9.73
C LYS A 22 4.24 15.92 -10.95
N SER A 23 4.65 15.52 -12.16
CA SER A 23 4.01 16.01 -13.39
C SER A 23 2.54 15.58 -13.51
N LYS A 24 2.15 14.50 -12.85
CA LYS A 24 0.79 13.93 -12.86
C LYS A 24 -0.05 14.38 -11.67
N LEU A 25 0.55 14.45 -10.48
CA LEU A 25 -0.16 14.75 -9.23
C LEU A 25 -0.03 16.21 -8.77
N GLY A 26 0.99 16.93 -9.22
CA GLY A 26 1.41 18.21 -8.64
C GLY A 26 2.51 18.03 -7.59
N GLU A 27 2.75 19.06 -6.79
CA GLU A 27 3.68 18.95 -5.67
C GLU A 27 3.00 18.21 -4.50
N PRO A 28 3.73 17.34 -3.78
CA PRO A 28 3.22 16.73 -2.56
C PRO A 28 3.06 17.78 -1.46
N ASP A 29 2.17 17.48 -0.51
CA ASP A 29 1.97 18.29 0.68
C ASP A 29 3.16 18.12 1.66
N GLU A 30 3.71 16.91 1.73
CA GLU A 30 4.89 16.58 2.54
C GLU A 30 5.89 15.71 1.80
N ILE A 31 7.18 15.92 2.11
CA ILE A 31 8.29 15.09 1.64
C ILE A 31 9.15 14.75 2.84
N TYR A 32 9.38 13.47 3.06
CA TYR A 32 10.31 12.97 4.09
C TYR A 32 11.21 11.89 3.52
N ASP A 33 12.36 11.72 4.16
CA ASP A 33 13.25 10.59 3.92
C ASP A 33 13.13 9.64 5.11
N TYR A 34 13.11 8.35 4.81
CA TYR A 34 13.09 7.26 5.78
C TYR A 34 14.33 6.39 5.57
N ASP A 35 14.95 5.98 6.68
CA ASP A 35 16.10 5.07 6.70
C ASP A 35 15.74 3.91 7.62
N TYR A 36 15.65 2.71 7.05
CA TYR A 36 15.36 1.50 7.79
C TYR A 36 16.21 0.34 7.34
N GLU A 37 16.90 -0.24 8.32
CA GLU A 37 17.87 -1.30 8.10
C GLU A 37 18.90 -1.00 7.00
N GLY A 38 19.17 0.29 6.75
CA GLY A 38 20.10 0.77 5.74
C GLY A 38 19.51 0.93 4.33
N SER A 39 18.22 0.62 4.13
CA SER A 39 17.47 1.05 2.95
C SER A 39 16.98 2.47 3.15
N ILE A 40 17.18 3.31 2.13
CA ILE A 40 16.79 4.72 2.20
C ILE A 40 15.69 4.98 1.16
N SER A 41 14.56 5.46 1.63
CA SER A 41 13.44 5.86 0.79
C SER A 41 13.14 7.35 0.92
N THR A 42 12.40 7.90 -0.05
CA THR A 42 11.75 9.20 0.05
C THR A 42 10.23 9.00 -0.07
N GLY A 43 9.45 9.47 0.89
CA GLY A 43 7.98 9.47 0.84
C GLY A 43 7.45 10.80 0.31
N PHE A 44 6.48 10.75 -0.61
CA PHE A 44 5.67 11.89 -1.04
C PHE A 44 4.24 11.69 -0.55
N GLU A 45 3.79 12.57 0.34
CA GLU A 45 2.44 12.50 0.91
C GLU A 45 1.51 13.54 0.28
N TYR A 46 0.28 13.11 -0.04
CA TYR A 46 -0.78 13.95 -0.57
C TYR A 46 -2.02 13.82 0.31
N PHE A 47 -2.20 14.76 1.24
CA PHE A 47 -3.21 14.65 2.30
C PHE A 47 -4.64 14.58 1.74
N ALA A 48 -4.94 15.42 0.74
CA ALA A 48 -6.27 15.44 0.13
C ALA A 48 -6.58 14.17 -0.67
N ALA A 49 -5.55 13.47 -1.15
CA ALA A 49 -5.68 12.20 -1.85
C ALA A 49 -5.66 11.02 -0.88
N GLU A 50 -5.33 11.22 0.40
CA GLU A 50 -5.15 10.17 1.41
C GLU A 50 -4.23 9.07 0.89
N SER A 51 -3.11 9.48 0.29
CA SER A 51 -2.17 8.59 -0.38
C SER A 51 -0.73 9.06 -0.24
N GLU A 52 0.16 8.09 -0.10
CA GLU A 52 1.60 8.29 -0.12
C GLU A 52 2.25 7.45 -1.25
N TYR A 53 3.35 7.99 -1.76
CA TYR A 53 4.14 7.40 -2.83
C TYR A 53 5.60 7.34 -2.39
N GLU A 54 6.12 6.13 -2.24
CA GLU A 54 7.47 5.90 -1.75
C GLU A 54 8.44 5.61 -2.90
N PHE A 55 9.62 6.24 -2.84
CA PHE A 55 10.69 6.10 -3.81
C PHE A 55 11.91 5.46 -3.15
N ASP A 56 12.27 4.26 -3.60
CA ASP A 56 13.41 3.51 -3.07
C ASP A 56 14.71 3.95 -3.77
N LYS A 57 15.70 4.41 -2.98
CA LYS A 57 16.98 4.89 -3.51
C LYS A 57 17.88 3.76 -4.00
N ASP A 58 17.80 2.57 -3.43
CA ASP A 58 18.56 1.39 -3.87
C ASP A 58 18.05 0.90 -5.24
N GLU A 59 16.78 1.12 -5.53
CA GLU A 59 16.14 0.83 -6.83
C GLU A 59 16.23 1.98 -7.86
N GLY A 60 17.08 2.97 -7.56
CA GLY A 60 17.38 4.10 -8.45
C GLY A 60 16.40 5.26 -8.33
N ASP A 61 15.85 5.47 -7.14
CA ASP A 61 14.96 6.58 -6.77
C ASP A 61 13.64 6.57 -7.56
N LYS A 62 13.07 5.36 -7.71
CA LYS A 62 11.85 5.10 -8.47
C LYS A 62 10.68 4.78 -7.56
N LEU A 63 9.48 5.10 -8.02
CA LEU A 63 8.23 4.76 -7.32
C LEU A 63 8.18 3.24 -7.10
N TYR A 64 8.20 2.85 -5.83
CA TYR A 64 8.30 1.48 -5.37
C TYR A 64 7.11 1.05 -4.52
N SER A 65 6.54 1.94 -3.71
CA SER A 65 5.35 1.62 -2.90
C SER A 65 4.29 2.69 -3.04
N ILE A 66 3.03 2.26 -3.00
CA ILE A 66 1.87 3.15 -2.91
C ILE A 66 1.04 2.69 -1.73
N THR A 67 0.76 3.63 -0.83
CA THR A 67 -0.10 3.45 0.33
C THR A 67 -1.29 4.38 0.19
N ILE A 68 -2.50 3.89 0.46
CA ILE A 68 -3.72 4.65 0.21
C ILE A 68 -4.87 4.20 1.12
N SER A 69 -5.55 5.18 1.72
CA SER A 69 -6.77 4.99 2.53
C SER A 69 -8.00 5.64 1.89
N ASN A 70 -7.85 6.26 0.71
CA ASN A 70 -8.94 6.93 0.02
C ASN A 70 -10.10 5.98 -0.37
N PRO A 71 -11.36 6.28 0.00
CA PRO A 71 -12.49 5.40 -0.25
C PRO A 71 -12.86 5.25 -1.73
N SER A 72 -12.28 6.05 -2.62
CA SER A 72 -12.52 5.94 -4.06
C SER A 72 -11.66 4.89 -4.77
N ILE A 73 -10.71 4.23 -4.09
CA ILE A 73 -9.89 3.20 -4.72
C ILE A 73 -10.71 1.98 -5.11
N LEU A 74 -10.36 1.38 -6.25
CA LEU A 74 -11.04 0.22 -6.79
C LEU A 74 -10.03 -0.90 -7.05
N LEU A 75 -10.22 -2.05 -6.42
CA LEU A 75 -9.51 -3.30 -6.72
C LEU A 75 -10.46 -4.23 -7.47
N PHE A 76 -10.02 -4.75 -8.62
CA PHE A 76 -10.88 -5.51 -9.55
C PHE A 76 -12.20 -4.79 -9.91
N GLY A 77 -12.17 -3.45 -9.94
CA GLY A 77 -13.33 -2.61 -10.24
C GLY A 77 -14.33 -2.44 -9.09
N LYS A 78 -13.99 -2.86 -7.87
CA LYS A 78 -14.83 -2.70 -6.67
C LYS A 78 -14.17 -1.83 -5.61
N PRO A 79 -14.93 -1.00 -4.88
CA PRO A 79 -14.40 -0.32 -3.70
C PRO A 79 -13.97 -1.36 -2.66
N ILE A 80 -12.89 -1.06 -1.93
CA ILE A 80 -12.33 -1.96 -0.91
C ILE A 80 -12.17 -1.30 0.47
N ILE A 81 -11.94 0.00 0.55
CA ILE A 81 -11.90 0.71 1.84
C ILE A 81 -13.29 0.68 2.47
N GLY A 82 -13.34 0.36 3.76
CA GLY A 82 -14.57 0.15 4.52
C GLY A 82 -15.19 -1.23 4.34
N GLU A 83 -14.66 -2.08 3.45
CA GLU A 83 -15.15 -3.46 3.30
C GLU A 83 -14.57 -4.36 4.39
N SER A 84 -15.33 -5.39 4.77
CA SER A 84 -14.89 -6.34 5.78
C SER A 84 -13.80 -7.29 5.28
N ILE A 85 -13.03 -7.86 6.21
CA ILE A 85 -11.97 -8.81 5.88
C ILE A 85 -12.50 -10.00 5.06
N GLU A 86 -13.67 -10.52 5.41
CA GLU A 86 -14.34 -11.59 4.67
C GLU A 86 -14.77 -11.14 3.26
N SER A 87 -15.22 -9.90 3.11
CA SER A 87 -15.60 -9.34 1.80
C SER A 87 -14.38 -9.16 0.90
N ILE A 88 -13.24 -8.73 1.46
CA ILE A 88 -11.95 -8.68 0.78
C ILE A 88 -11.49 -10.08 0.40
N ARG A 89 -11.49 -11.03 1.34
CA ARG A 89 -11.13 -12.45 1.11
C ARG A 89 -11.95 -13.06 -0.03
N GLU A 90 -13.27 -12.82 -0.05
CA GLU A 90 -14.13 -13.27 -1.14
C GLU A 90 -13.80 -12.60 -2.49
N LEU A 91 -13.54 -11.29 -2.49
CA LEU A 91 -13.16 -10.54 -3.69
C LEU A 91 -11.85 -11.09 -4.27
N LEU A 92 -10.86 -11.31 -3.44
CA LEU A 92 -9.56 -11.87 -3.79
C LEU A 92 -9.71 -13.29 -4.35
N SER A 93 -10.42 -14.17 -3.65
CA SER A 93 -10.66 -15.55 -4.08
C SER A 93 -11.38 -15.64 -5.43
N LYS A 94 -12.41 -14.80 -5.66
CA LYS A 94 -13.12 -14.73 -6.96
C LYS A 94 -12.22 -14.31 -8.13
N ASN A 95 -11.10 -13.66 -7.84
CA ASN A 95 -10.10 -13.23 -8.83
C ASN A 95 -8.82 -14.09 -8.83
N GLY A 96 -8.84 -15.25 -8.16
CA GLY A 96 -7.74 -16.22 -8.20
C GLY A 96 -6.57 -15.95 -7.24
N ILE A 97 -6.80 -15.06 -6.27
CA ILE A 97 -5.86 -14.77 -5.18
C ILE A 97 -6.32 -15.61 -3.97
N ASP A 98 -5.50 -16.58 -3.58
CA ASP A 98 -5.83 -17.61 -2.58
C ASP A 98 -4.81 -17.68 -1.43
N ASP A 99 -3.91 -16.69 -1.36
CA ASP A 99 -2.82 -16.52 -0.40
C ASP A 99 -3.05 -15.30 0.49
N PHE A 100 -4.31 -14.92 0.71
CA PHE A 100 -4.66 -13.83 1.62
C PHE A 100 -4.57 -14.35 3.05
N GLU A 101 -3.52 -13.94 3.76
CA GLU A 101 -3.16 -14.40 5.09
C GLU A 101 -3.27 -13.26 6.10
N GLU A 102 -3.86 -13.53 7.25
CA GLU A 102 -3.87 -12.62 8.39
C GLU A 102 -2.55 -12.80 9.13
N ASP A 103 -1.92 -11.70 9.52
CA ASP A 103 -0.78 -11.75 10.42
C ASP A 103 -1.31 -12.03 11.83
N ASP A 104 -1.09 -13.26 12.30
CA ASP A 104 -1.46 -13.71 13.63
C ASP A 104 -0.54 -13.11 14.71
N GLU A 105 0.50 -12.35 14.34
CA GLU A 105 1.33 -11.62 15.29
C GLU A 105 0.55 -10.41 15.83
N GLU A 106 0.26 -10.43 17.14
CA GLU A 106 -0.22 -9.27 17.88
C GLU A 106 0.83 -8.15 17.77
N HIS A 107 0.73 -7.33 16.72
CA HIS A 107 1.48 -6.08 16.63
C HIS A 107 0.83 -5.12 17.62
N ASP A 108 1.30 -5.17 18.86
CA ASP A 108 1.32 -3.98 19.72
C ASP A 108 2.00 -2.91 18.88
N HIS A 109 1.23 -1.94 18.39
CA HIS A 109 1.80 -0.71 17.89
C HIS A 109 2.51 -0.04 19.07
N GLU A 110 3.78 -0.39 19.29
CA GLU A 110 4.69 0.35 20.18
C GLU A 110 4.96 1.70 19.53
N ASP A 111 4.00 2.63 19.66
CA ASP A 111 4.30 4.04 19.64
C ASP A 111 3.50 4.75 20.73
N HIS A 112 4.26 5.12 21.77
CA HIS A 112 3.95 6.09 22.83
C HIS A 112 2.99 5.68 23.95
N ASP A 113 3.57 5.36 25.11
CA ASP A 113 3.11 5.64 26.50
C ASP A 113 1.72 6.30 26.64
N HIS A 114 0.65 5.57 26.37
CA HIS A 114 -0.69 5.93 26.83
C HIS A 114 -1.42 4.68 27.32
N ASP A 115 -1.35 4.54 28.64
CA ASP A 115 -2.06 3.62 29.51
C ASP A 115 -3.58 3.78 29.28
N ASP A 116 -4.17 3.04 28.33
CA ASP A 116 -5.64 2.94 28.16
C ASP A 116 -6.05 1.49 27.79
N GLU A 117 -6.73 0.84 28.74
CA GLU A 117 -7.27 -0.53 28.70
C GLU A 117 -8.46 -0.73 27.71
N ASP A 118 -8.35 -0.29 26.45
CA ASP A 118 -9.37 -0.57 25.41
C ASP A 118 -8.76 -0.48 23.97
N HIS A 119 -7.56 -1.04 23.76
CA HIS A 119 -6.97 -1.09 22.43
C HIS A 119 -7.76 -2.06 21.55
N VAL A 120 -8.56 -1.51 20.62
CA VAL A 120 -9.12 -2.28 19.50
C VAL A 120 -7.93 -2.75 18.67
N HIS A 121 -7.55 -4.03 18.80
CA HIS A 121 -6.46 -4.60 18.02
C HIS A 121 -6.83 -4.54 16.53
N GLY A 122 -6.06 -3.77 15.75
CA GLY A 122 -6.12 -3.80 14.30
C GLY A 122 -5.64 -5.15 13.78
N ILE A 123 -6.11 -5.56 12.60
CA ILE A 123 -5.67 -6.77 11.92
C ILE A 123 -4.87 -6.36 10.69
N THR A 124 -3.64 -6.85 10.60
CA THR A 124 -2.84 -6.77 9.38
C THR A 124 -3.03 -8.05 8.59
N ALA A 125 -3.21 -7.94 7.27
CA ALA A 125 -3.25 -9.08 6.38
C ALA A 125 -2.43 -8.80 5.12
N PHE A 126 -1.91 -9.83 4.46
CA PHE A 126 -1.05 -9.71 3.30
C PHE A 126 -1.40 -10.71 2.20
N SER A 127 -0.91 -10.44 0.99
CA SER A 127 -0.95 -11.37 -0.14
C SER A 127 0.30 -11.20 -0.99
N ASP A 128 1.10 -12.26 -1.09
CA ASP A 128 2.33 -12.29 -1.90
C ASP A 128 2.03 -12.15 -3.39
N LYS A 129 0.94 -12.77 -3.86
CA LYS A 129 0.47 -12.67 -5.26
C LYS A 129 0.13 -11.24 -5.67
N LEU A 130 -0.27 -10.41 -4.72
CA LEU A 130 -0.54 -8.99 -4.94
C LEU A 130 0.66 -8.11 -4.58
N ASN A 131 1.61 -8.65 -3.83
CA ASN A 131 2.62 -7.92 -3.08
C ASN A 131 2.02 -6.70 -2.36
N ALA A 132 1.04 -7.01 -1.49
CA ALA A 132 0.18 -6.02 -0.86
C ALA A 132 -0.13 -6.34 0.60
N ILE A 133 -0.37 -5.28 1.37
CA ILE A 133 -0.75 -5.28 2.78
C ILE A 133 -2.11 -4.58 2.93
N PHE A 134 -2.91 -5.10 3.84
CA PHE A 134 -4.25 -4.66 4.18
C PHE A 134 -4.32 -4.42 5.69
N GLN A 135 -4.66 -3.21 6.12
CA GLN A 135 -4.89 -2.91 7.53
C GLN A 135 -6.38 -2.78 7.79
N PHE A 136 -6.88 -3.53 8.77
CA PHE A 136 -8.27 -3.48 9.21
C PHE A 136 -8.38 -2.95 10.63
N GLU A 137 -9.38 -2.12 10.87
CA GLU A 137 -9.83 -1.72 12.20
C GLU A 137 -11.34 -1.96 12.30
N GLU A 138 -11.82 -2.46 13.45
CA GLU A 138 -13.24 -2.79 13.65
C GLU A 138 -13.86 -3.65 12.51
N ASN A 139 -13.05 -4.54 11.89
CA ASN A 139 -13.43 -5.35 10.73
C ASN A 139 -13.80 -4.53 9.48
N GLU A 140 -13.19 -3.36 9.30
CA GLU A 140 -13.26 -2.53 8.09
C GLU A 140 -11.84 -2.25 7.57
N LEU A 141 -11.62 -2.39 6.26
CA LEU A 141 -10.33 -2.05 5.65
C LEU A 141 -10.13 -0.53 5.70
N ILE A 142 -9.14 -0.07 6.45
CA ILE A 142 -8.82 1.37 6.58
C ILE A 142 -7.66 1.80 5.69
N PHE A 143 -6.79 0.87 5.29
CA PHE A 143 -5.56 1.18 4.58
C PHE A 143 -5.15 0.02 3.66
N PHE A 144 -4.65 0.35 2.48
CA PHE A 144 -4.14 -0.59 1.50
C PHE A 144 -2.79 -0.12 0.98
N GLY A 145 -1.76 -0.96 1.16
CA GLY A 145 -0.42 -0.74 0.63
C GLY A 145 -0.07 -1.80 -0.41
N PHE A 146 0.58 -1.41 -1.51
CA PHE A 146 1.01 -2.36 -2.54
C PHE A 146 2.22 -1.86 -3.32
N SER A 147 2.99 -2.80 -3.86
CA SER A 147 4.27 -2.54 -4.54
C SER A 147 4.40 -3.41 -5.82
N PRO A 148 5.46 -3.26 -6.63
CA PRO A 148 5.69 -4.09 -7.80
C PRO A 148 5.67 -5.59 -7.49
N LEU A 149 5.31 -6.41 -8.47
CA LEU A 149 5.52 -7.84 -8.35
C LEU A 149 7.00 -8.19 -8.56
N PHE A 150 7.40 -9.33 -8.03
CA PHE A 150 8.74 -9.88 -8.19
C PHE A 150 8.73 -11.09 -9.12
N LYS A 151 9.84 -11.27 -9.85
CA LYS A 151 10.11 -12.41 -10.69
C LYS A 151 11.58 -12.79 -10.57
N ASP A 152 11.85 -14.02 -10.16
CA ASP A 152 13.21 -14.56 -9.98
C ASP A 152 14.09 -13.63 -9.09
N ASP A 153 13.54 -13.21 -7.95
CA ASP A 153 14.16 -12.29 -6.98
C ASP A 153 14.49 -10.87 -7.51
N ALA A 154 13.93 -10.50 -8.67
CA ALA A 154 14.04 -9.16 -9.24
C ALA A 154 12.66 -8.52 -9.39
N ILE A 155 12.58 -7.20 -9.25
CA ILE A 155 11.35 -6.46 -9.50
C ILE A 155 10.93 -6.61 -10.97
N ASP A 156 9.69 -7.03 -11.20
CA ASP A 156 9.06 -7.06 -12.53
C ASP A 156 8.47 -5.68 -12.85
N TRP A 157 9.36 -4.74 -13.19
CA TRP A 157 8.96 -3.36 -13.49
C TRP A 157 7.94 -3.32 -14.63
N PRO A 158 6.79 -2.63 -14.44
CA PRO A 158 5.78 -2.54 -15.48
C PRO A 158 6.32 -1.75 -16.67
N LYS A 159 5.97 -2.19 -17.88
CA LYS A 159 6.18 -1.40 -19.09
C LYS A 159 5.00 -0.47 -19.28
N TYR A 160 5.25 0.84 -19.30
CA TYR A 160 4.25 1.88 -19.50
C TYR A 160 4.65 2.90 -20.56
#